data_AF-A0A7Z9HFF2-F1
#
_entry.id   AF-A0A7Z9HFF2-F1
#
_cell.length_a   1.000
_cell.length_b   1.000
_cell.length_c   1.000
_cell.angle_alpha   90.00
_cell.angle_beta   90.00
_cell.angle_gamma   90.00
#
_symmetry.space_group_name_H-M   'P 1'
#
loop_
_entity.id
_entity.type
_entity.pdbx_description
1 polymer ?
#
loop_
_entity_poly.entity_id
_entity_poly.type
_entity_poly.pdbx_seq_one_letter_code
_entity_poly.pdbx_strand_id
1 'polypeptide(L)'
;MGKLVDDLQEKLQKSALGGSEKARKKHSGRGKLLPRERVRLLLDPGSPFLEFSALAALDVYEDDVPAAGMITGIGRVSGTEVMVVANDATVKGGTYYPLTVK
;
A
#
# COMPACT_ATOMS: atom_id res chain seq x y z
N MET A 1 9.41 -6.44 -24.56
CA MET A 1 9.39 -5.47 -23.43
C MET A 1 7.97 -5.20 -22.95
N GLY A 2 6.98 -4.93 -23.83
CA GLY A 2 5.58 -4.69 -23.43
C GLY A 2 4.99 -5.73 -22.46
N LYS A 3 5.04 -7.03 -22.79
CA LYS A 3 4.46 -8.10 -21.95
C LYS A 3 4.95 -8.11 -20.49
N LEU A 4 6.21 -7.79 -20.22
CA LEU A 4 6.75 -7.76 -18.85
C LEU A 4 6.33 -6.49 -18.10
N VAL A 5 6.19 -5.38 -18.83
CA VAL A 5 5.66 -4.14 -18.26
C VAL A 5 4.20 -4.32 -17.88
N ASP A 6 3.41 -4.99 -18.74
CA ASP A 6 1.99 -5.26 -18.48
C ASP A 6 1.81 -6.17 -17.24
N ASP A 7 2.60 -7.24 -17.14
CA ASP A 7 2.61 -8.13 -15.96
C ASP A 7 2.98 -7.38 -14.67
N LEU A 8 4.02 -6.51 -14.73
CA LEU A 8 4.40 -5.68 -13.60
C LEU A 8 3.26 -4.73 -13.20
N GLN A 9 2.64 -4.06 -14.17
CA GLN A 9 1.53 -3.15 -13.91
C GLN A 9 0.35 -3.89 -13.28
N GLU A 10 -0.01 -5.07 -13.79
CA GLU A 10 -1.08 -5.89 -13.22
C GLU A 10 -0.82 -6.24 -11.75
N LYS A 11 0.40 -6.72 -11.44
CA LYS A 11 0.81 -7.04 -10.07
C LYS A 11 0.79 -5.82 -9.15
N LEU A 12 1.24 -4.66 -9.64
CA LEU A 12 1.19 -3.41 -8.89
C LEU A 12 -0.25 -2.97 -8.62
N GLN A 13 -1.14 -3.05 -9.62
CA GLN A 13 -2.56 -2.72 -9.45
C GLN A 13 -3.23 -3.67 -8.45
N LYS A 14 -2.97 -4.98 -8.55
CA LYS A 14 -3.48 -5.97 -7.59
C LYS A 14 -2.99 -5.68 -6.18
N SER A 15 -1.69 -5.43 -6.00
CA SER A 15 -1.12 -5.09 -4.69
C SER A 15 -1.69 -3.78 -4.13
N ALA A 16 -1.91 -2.78 -4.99
CA ALA A 16 -2.45 -1.49 -4.60
C ALA A 16 -3.89 -1.57 -4.04
N LEU A 17 -4.63 -2.64 -4.34
CA LEU A 17 -5.95 -2.87 -3.77
C LEU A 17 -5.90 -3.04 -2.25
N GLY A 18 -4.81 -3.57 -1.68
CA GLY A 18 -4.72 -3.95 -0.28
C GLY A 18 -5.44 -5.27 0.01
N GLY A 19 -6.07 -5.37 1.18
CA GLY A 19 -6.79 -6.58 1.59
C GLY A 19 -8.02 -6.90 0.75
N SER A 20 -8.68 -8.01 1.09
CA SER A 20 -9.88 -8.47 0.38
C SER A 20 -10.98 -7.40 0.31
N GLU A 21 -11.83 -7.45 -0.72
CA GLU A 21 -12.95 -6.51 -0.88
C GLU A 21 -13.84 -6.44 0.37
N LYS A 22 -14.10 -7.59 1.02
CA LYS A 22 -14.85 -7.66 2.28
C LYS A 22 -14.15 -6.87 3.40
N ALA A 23 -12.83 -6.99 3.52
CA ALA A 23 -12.05 -6.26 4.52
C ALA A 23 -12.07 -4.75 4.25
N ARG A 24 -11.94 -4.34 2.98
CA ARG A 24 -11.99 -2.93 2.56
C ARG A 24 -13.36 -2.31 2.83
N LYS A 25 -14.44 -2.98 2.43
CA LYS A 25 -15.82 -2.54 2.75
C LYS A 25 -16.06 -2.45 4.25
N LYS A 26 -15.61 -3.43 5.04
CA LYS A 26 -15.71 -3.39 6.51
C LYS A 26 -14.93 -2.23 7.12
N HIS A 27 -13.75 -1.92 6.58
CA HIS A 27 -12.92 -0.80 7.04
C HIS A 27 -13.54 0.55 6.70
N SER A 28 -13.95 0.76 5.46
CA SER A 28 -14.62 2.00 5.02
C SER A 28 -15.99 2.18 5.67
N GLY A 29 -16.74 1.09 5.91
CA GLY A 29 -18.01 1.11 6.63
C GLY A 29 -17.91 1.56 8.09
N ARG A 30 -16.69 1.63 8.65
CA ARG A 30 -16.41 2.23 9.97
C ARG A 30 -16.06 3.73 9.88
N GLY A 31 -16.28 4.36 8.72
CA GLY A 31 -15.92 5.77 8.48
C GLY A 31 -14.42 6.02 8.35
N LYS A 32 -13.61 4.97 8.16
CA LYS A 32 -12.15 5.09 8.06
C LYS A 32 -11.73 5.13 6.59
N LEU A 33 -10.88 6.10 6.24
CA LEU A 33 -10.20 6.12 4.95
C LEU A 33 -9.28 4.91 4.78
N LEU A 34 -9.14 4.43 3.54
CA LEU A 34 -8.11 3.44 3.20
C LEU A 34 -6.71 4.07 3.31
N PRO A 35 -5.67 3.29 3.60
CA PRO A 35 -4.32 3.83 3.81
C PRO A 35 -3.79 4.66 2.63
N ARG A 36 -3.97 4.19 1.39
CA ARG A 36 -3.55 4.94 0.18
C ARG A 36 -4.31 6.24 -0.01
N GLU A 37 -5.58 6.29 0.39
CA GLU A 37 -6.36 7.54 0.41
C GLU A 37 -5.80 8.53 1.42
N ARG A 38 -5.39 8.05 2.61
CA ARG A 38 -4.75 8.89 3.63
C ARG A 38 -3.42 9.45 3.13
N VAL A 39 -2.58 8.62 2.51
CA VAL A 39 -1.31 9.08 1.90
C VAL A 39 -1.61 10.16 0.86
N ARG A 40 -2.56 9.92 -0.06
CA ARG A 40 -2.94 10.91 -1.07
C ARG A 40 -3.44 12.24 -0.48
N LEU A 41 -4.17 12.21 0.62
CA LEU A 41 -4.68 13.42 1.29
C LEU A 41 -3.64 14.12 2.16
N LEU A 42 -2.63 13.39 2.63
CA LEU A 42 -1.53 13.94 3.42
C LEU A 42 -0.56 14.75 2.55
N LEU A 43 -0.30 14.26 1.34
CA LEU A 43 0.67 14.84 0.42
C LEU A 43 0.21 16.18 -0.16
N ASP A 44 1.18 17.05 -0.44
CA ASP A 44 0.94 18.32 -1.12
C ASP A 44 0.29 18.08 -2.49
N PRO A 45 -0.75 18.85 -2.89
CA PRO A 45 -1.42 18.67 -4.16
C PRO A 45 -0.47 18.71 -5.36
N GLY A 46 -0.51 17.68 -6.19
CA GLY A 46 0.36 17.55 -7.37
C GLY A 46 1.81 17.16 -7.08
N SER A 47 2.18 16.99 -5.81
CA SER A 47 3.51 16.47 -5.47
C SER A 47 3.62 14.97 -5.81
N PRO A 48 4.79 14.50 -6.27
CA PRO A 48 5.01 13.09 -6.52
C PRO A 48 5.08 12.30 -5.21
N PHE A 49 4.76 11.01 -5.30
CA PHE A 49 5.01 10.03 -4.24
C PHE A 49 5.86 8.90 -4.81
N LEU A 50 7.04 8.69 -4.25
CA LEU A 50 7.92 7.58 -4.60
C LEU A 50 7.66 6.43 -3.62
N GLU A 51 6.80 5.50 -4.03
CA GLU A 51 6.48 4.31 -3.23
C GLU A 51 7.59 3.28 -3.26
N PHE A 52 7.88 2.67 -2.11
CA PHE A 52 8.86 1.60 -1.98
C PHE A 52 8.20 0.24 -1.87
N SER A 53 8.83 -0.76 -2.48
CA SER A 53 8.56 -2.18 -2.24
C SER A 53 7.08 -2.58 -2.36
N ALA A 54 6.36 -2.01 -3.34
CA ALA A 54 4.93 -2.29 -3.56
C ALA A 54 4.61 -3.78 -3.82
N LEU A 55 5.61 -4.59 -4.17
CA LEU A 55 5.50 -6.04 -4.35
C LEU A 55 6.06 -6.85 -3.16
N ALA A 56 6.35 -6.22 -2.03
CA ALA A 56 6.80 -6.91 -0.84
C ALA A 56 5.79 -8.00 -0.43
N ALA A 57 6.31 -9.18 -0.05
CA ALA A 57 5.56 -10.38 0.29
C ALA A 57 4.71 -11.01 -0.83
N LEU A 58 4.86 -10.57 -2.09
CA LEU A 58 4.25 -11.25 -3.24
C LEU A 58 4.76 -12.69 -3.35
N ASP A 59 3.83 -13.66 -3.34
CA ASP A 59 4.09 -15.10 -3.45
C ASP A 59 5.06 -15.67 -2.38
N VAL A 60 5.18 -15.00 -1.22
CA VAL A 60 6.07 -15.45 -0.12
C VAL A 60 5.34 -16.30 0.92
N TYR A 61 4.12 -15.94 1.28
CA TYR A 61 3.32 -16.64 2.29
C TYR A 61 2.18 -17.41 1.61
N GLU A 62 1.61 -18.40 2.30
CA GLU A 62 0.41 -19.13 1.82
C GLU A 62 -0.79 -18.20 1.64
N ASP A 63 -0.83 -17.14 2.45
CA ASP A 63 -1.83 -16.11 2.42
C ASP A 63 -1.37 -14.88 1.63
N ASP A 64 -2.29 -14.23 0.93
CA ASP A 64 -2.03 -12.93 0.31
C ASP A 64 -1.77 -11.85 1.37
N VAL A 65 -0.55 -11.28 1.35
CA VAL A 65 -0.13 -10.14 2.18
C VAL A 65 0.39 -8.99 1.29
N PRO A 66 -0.49 -8.28 0.56
CA PRO A 66 -0.07 -7.22 -0.37
C PRO A 66 0.81 -6.16 0.28
N ALA A 67 1.90 -5.80 -0.40
CA ALA A 67 2.91 -4.83 0.05
C ALA A 67 3.41 -5.09 1.50
N ALA A 68 3.46 -6.35 1.94
CA ALA A 68 3.75 -6.74 3.32
C ALA A 68 2.89 -6.02 4.38
N GLY A 69 1.67 -5.58 4.02
CA GLY A 69 0.71 -4.96 4.92
C GLY A 69 0.96 -3.47 5.21
N MET A 70 1.82 -2.78 4.45
CA MET A 70 2.06 -1.35 4.63
C MET A 70 2.45 -0.65 3.34
N ILE A 71 2.12 0.63 3.24
CA ILE A 71 2.63 1.54 2.21
C ILE A 71 3.78 2.33 2.81
N THR A 72 4.91 2.34 2.10
CA THR A 72 6.06 3.17 2.45
C THR A 72 6.52 3.97 1.24
N GLY A 73 7.09 5.15 1.48
CA GLY A 73 7.61 5.96 0.39
C GLY A 73 7.99 7.36 0.83
N ILE A 74 8.56 8.13 -0.10
CA ILE A 74 8.88 9.54 0.10
C ILE A 74 7.91 10.40 -0.69
N GLY A 75 7.39 11.45 -0.05
CA GLY A 75 6.59 12.47 -0.69
C GLY A 75 6.74 13.82 0.00
N ARG A 76 5.99 14.82 -0.43
CA ARG A 76 6.09 16.18 0.12
C ARG A 76 4.87 16.53 0.98
N VAL A 77 5.11 17.11 2.15
CA VAL A 77 4.09 17.65 3.06
C VAL A 77 4.52 19.04 3.51
N SER A 78 3.70 20.04 3.24
CA SER A 78 3.99 21.45 3.55
C SER A 78 5.38 21.88 3.03
N GLY A 79 5.70 21.51 1.79
CA GLY A 79 6.98 21.86 1.17
C GLY A 79 8.16 20.96 1.55
N THR A 80 8.01 20.07 2.52
CA THR A 80 9.11 19.25 3.07
C THR A 80 9.03 17.81 2.60
N GLU A 81 10.15 17.23 2.17
CA GLU A 81 10.23 15.80 1.86
C GLU A 81 10.18 14.96 3.14
N VAL A 82 9.23 14.04 3.21
CA VAL A 82 9.00 13.20 4.39
C VAL A 82 8.94 11.73 4.00
N MET A 83 9.43 10.88 4.89
CA MET A 83 9.16 9.45 4.86
C MET A 83 7.73 9.20 5.35
N VAL A 84 6.92 8.54 4.54
CA VAL A 84 5.57 8.11 4.91
C VAL A 84 5.59 6.62 5.16
N VAL A 85 5.02 6.20 6.30
CA VAL A 85 4.80 4.81 6.66
C VAL A 85 3.35 4.63 7.10
N ALA A 86 2.57 3.86 6.34
CA ALA A 86 1.14 3.70 6.57
C ALA A 86 0.72 2.23 6.53
N ASN A 87 0.40 1.65 7.69
CA ASN A 87 -0.10 0.27 7.76
C ASN A 87 -1.48 0.13 7.11
N ASP A 88 -1.68 -1.02 6.45
CA ASP A 88 -2.96 -1.41 5.88
C ASP A 88 -3.74 -2.35 6.79
N ALA A 89 -4.70 -1.77 7.53
CA ALA A 89 -5.61 -2.50 8.40
C ALA A 89 -6.50 -3.53 7.67
N THR A 90 -6.57 -3.48 6.34
CA THR A 90 -7.33 -4.44 5.54
C THR A 90 -6.52 -5.70 5.22
N VAL A 91 -5.18 -5.63 5.28
CA VAL A 91 -4.28 -6.77 5.09
C VAL A 91 -4.02 -7.44 6.44
N LYS A 92 -4.64 -8.59 6.67
CA LYS A 92 -4.51 -9.37 7.92
C LYS A 92 -4.73 -8.55 9.20
N GLY A 93 -5.55 -7.50 9.12
CA GLY A 93 -5.83 -6.60 10.25
C GLY A 93 -4.74 -5.55 10.54
N GLY A 94 -3.71 -5.44 9.69
CA GLY A 94 -2.56 -4.55 9.88
C GLY A 94 -1.50 -5.12 10.83
N THR A 95 -1.52 -6.43 11.08
CA THR A 95 -0.50 -7.11 11.88
C THR A 95 0.82 -7.24 11.12
N TYR A 96 1.93 -7.28 11.86
CA TYR A 96 3.25 -7.38 11.28
C TYR A 96 3.60 -8.83 10.95
N TYR A 97 3.90 -9.08 9.68
CA TYR A 97 4.57 -10.31 9.22
C TYR A 97 6.10 -10.10 9.27
N PRO A 98 6.93 -11.17 9.14
CA PRO A 98 8.37 -11.02 9.08
C PRO A 98 8.83 -9.93 8.09
N LEU A 99 8.36 -10.00 6.84
CA LEU A 99 8.67 -9.02 5.79
C LEU A 99 8.05 -7.63 6.00
N THR A 100 7.17 -7.44 6.98
CA THR A 100 6.75 -6.10 7.40
C THR A 100 7.87 -5.40 8.18
N VAL A 101 8.77 -6.15 8.83
CA VAL A 101 9.83 -5.62 9.72
C VAL A 101 11.22 -5.80 9.12
N LYS A 102 11.55 -6.99 8.62
CA LYS A 102 12.91 -7.41 8.28
C LYS A 102 12.93 -8.31 7.05
#